data_AF-A0A6C0B7U1-F1
#
_entry.id   AF-A0A6C0B7U1-F1
#
_cell.length_a   1.000
_cell.length_b   1.000
_cell.length_c   1.000
_cell.angle_alpha   90.00
_cell.angle_beta   90.00
_cell.angle_gamma   90.00
#
_symmetry.space_group_name_H-M   'P 1'
#
loop_
_entity.id
_entity.type
_entity.pdbx_description
1 polymer ?
#
loop_
_entity_poly.entity_id
_entity_poly.type
_entity_poly.pdbx_seq_one_letter_code
_entity_poly.pdbx_strand_id
1 'polypeptide(L)'
;MNNIHSDSPAIMADGRSYSDWQPCAVINENIRKRENINTNWDYRNYLQSNANSIMSLDRRKACEQTGCTPIQSNLSLTPPSDLHKIYLSRQQLQHDIVITPS
;
A
#
# COMPACT_ATOMS: atom_id res chain seq x y z
N MET A 1 -10.70 21.34 5.69
CA MET A 1 -9.73 20.36 5.16
C MET A 1 -10.48 19.53 4.13
N ASN A 2 -10.03 19.54 2.87
CA ASN A 2 -10.77 19.00 1.72
C ASN A 2 -10.16 17.65 1.32
N ASN A 3 -10.76 16.55 1.76
CA ASN A 3 -10.40 15.21 1.27
C ASN A 3 -11.28 14.88 0.06
N ILE A 4 -10.68 14.79 -1.13
CA ILE A 4 -11.41 14.48 -2.38
C ILE A 4 -11.54 12.96 -2.63
N HIS A 5 -10.87 12.13 -1.82
CA HIS A 5 -10.88 10.68 -1.92
C HIS A 5 -11.32 10.07 -0.59
N SER A 6 -12.62 9.79 -0.49
CA SER A 6 -13.29 9.24 0.70
C SER A 6 -12.70 7.91 1.19
N ASP A 7 -12.10 7.15 0.29
CA ASP A 7 -11.62 5.79 0.54
C ASP A 7 -10.12 5.71 0.86
N SER A 8 -9.42 6.85 0.85
CA SER A 8 -8.01 6.92 1.21
C SER A 8 -7.81 7.79 2.44
N PRO A 9 -6.95 7.37 3.40
CA PRO A 9 -6.64 8.21 4.54
C PRO A 9 -6.05 9.54 4.07
N ALA A 10 -6.40 10.61 4.79
CA ALA A 10 -6.03 11.98 4.42
C ALA A 10 -4.52 12.13 4.19
N ILE A 11 -4.15 12.91 3.17
CA ILE A 11 -2.79 13.04 2.62
C ILE A 11 -1.72 13.50 3.63
N MET A 12 -2.09 13.95 4.84
CA MET A 12 -1.19 14.24 5.96
C MET A 12 -1.91 14.01 7.31
N ALA A 13 -1.88 12.80 7.87
CA ALA A 13 -2.29 12.57 9.27
C ALA A 13 -1.41 11.49 9.93
N ASP A 14 -0.18 11.91 10.24
CA ASP A 14 0.85 11.19 11.01
C ASP A 14 1.37 9.84 10.44
N GLY A 15 2.57 9.89 9.86
CA GLY A 15 3.36 8.71 9.47
C GLY A 15 3.76 7.80 10.63
N ARG A 16 3.53 8.20 11.90
CA ARG A 16 3.65 7.30 13.05
C ARG A 16 2.51 6.30 13.17
N SER A 17 1.38 6.48 12.47
CA SER A 17 0.31 5.48 12.41
C SER A 17 0.74 4.20 11.68
N TYR A 18 1.78 4.28 10.85
CA TYR A 18 2.36 3.17 10.09
C TYR A 18 3.69 2.67 10.63
N SER A 19 4.18 3.26 11.72
CA SER A 19 5.40 2.83 12.37
C SER A 19 5.01 2.07 13.63
N ASP A 20 5.31 0.77 13.66
CA ASP A 20 5.13 -0.04 14.87
C ASP A 20 5.77 0.69 16.07
N TRP A 21 5.10 0.73 17.23
CA TRP A 21 5.60 1.48 18.39
C TRP A 21 6.93 0.90 18.93
N GLN A 22 7.27 -0.33 18.50
CA GLN A 22 8.51 -0.98 18.86
C GLN A 22 9.69 -0.33 18.16
N PRO A 23 10.69 0.18 18.90
CA PRO A 23 11.85 0.81 18.30
C PRO A 23 12.68 -0.22 17.52
N CYS A 24 13.23 0.18 16.36
CA CYS A 24 14.10 -0.67 15.54
C CYS A 24 15.29 -1.27 16.31
N ALA A 25 15.72 -0.64 17.40
CA ALA A 25 16.74 -1.16 18.31
C ALA A 25 16.35 -2.51 18.94
N VAL A 26 15.08 -2.69 19.33
CA VAL A 26 14.59 -3.95 19.91
C VAL A 26 14.57 -5.07 18.87
N ILE A 27 14.18 -4.75 17.63
CA ILE A 27 14.18 -5.70 16.51
C ILE A 27 15.62 -6.16 16.21
N ASN A 28 16.57 -5.22 16.16
CA ASN A 28 18.00 -5.52 15.97
C ASN A 28 18.53 -6.44 17.09
N GLU A 29 18.29 -6.11 18.35
CA GLU A 29 18.71 -6.94 19.48
C GLU A 29 18.10 -8.35 19.44
N ASN A 30 16.84 -8.46 19.02
CA ASN A 30 16.19 -9.76 18.85
C ASN A 30 16.84 -10.57 17.73
N ILE A 31 17.17 -9.96 16.59
CA ILE A 31 17.89 -10.62 15.48
C ILE A 31 19.26 -11.10 15.93
N ARG A 32 19.98 -10.27 16.69
CA ARG A 32 21.30 -10.63 17.21
C ARG A 32 21.23 -11.80 18.20
N LYS A 33 20.25 -11.79 19.12
CA LYS A 33 20.06 -12.87 20.11
C LYS A 33 19.66 -14.19 19.46
N ARG A 34 18.70 -14.16 18.53
CA ARG A 34 18.14 -15.37 17.92
C ARG A 34 19.08 -16.05 16.93
N GLU A 35 19.90 -15.28 16.21
CA GLU A 35 20.91 -15.79 15.28
C GLU A 35 22.30 -15.93 15.94
N ASN A 36 22.40 -15.68 17.25
CA ASN A 36 23.63 -15.69 18.05
C ASN A 36 24.78 -14.87 17.43
N ILE A 37 24.45 -13.69 16.89
CA ILE A 37 25.40 -12.81 16.21
C ILE A 37 26.08 -11.89 17.23
N ASN A 38 27.38 -12.13 17.42
CA ASN A 38 28.19 -11.39 18.38
C ASN A 38 28.99 -10.25 17.74
N THR A 39 29.28 -10.32 16.44
CA THR A 39 30.09 -9.30 15.74
C THR A 39 29.25 -8.44 14.80
N ASN A 40 29.68 -7.19 14.62
CA ASN A 40 29.03 -6.26 13.68
C ASN A 40 29.20 -6.68 12.22
N TRP A 41 30.25 -7.42 11.89
CA TRP A 41 30.48 -7.90 10.54
C TRP A 41 29.49 -9.02 10.19
N ASP A 42 29.34 -10.00 11.08
CA ASP A 42 28.37 -11.09 10.93
C ASP A 42 26.94 -10.56 10.82
N TYR A 43 26.62 -9.51 11.59
CA TYR A 43 25.30 -8.87 11.51
C TYR A 43 25.04 -8.26 10.13
N ARG A 44 26.01 -7.54 9.57
CA ARG A 44 25.88 -6.97 8.21
C ARG A 44 25.80 -8.06 7.14
N ASN A 45 26.58 -9.12 7.28
CA ASN A 45 26.54 -10.27 6.38
C ASN A 45 25.18 -10.99 6.42
N TYR A 46 24.60 -11.16 7.61
CA TYR A 46 23.25 -11.70 7.80
C TYR A 46 22.19 -10.83 7.12
N LEU A 47 22.23 -9.51 7.32
CA LEU A 47 21.29 -8.59 6.67
C LEU A 47 21.39 -8.64 5.15
N GLN A 48 22.60 -8.72 4.59
CA GLN A 48 22.80 -8.79 3.14
C GLN A 48 22.30 -10.11 2.57
N SER A 49 22.65 -11.24 3.20
CA SER A 49 22.21 -12.57 2.76
C SER A 49 20.70 -12.78 2.88
N ASN A 50 20.05 -12.15 3.87
CA ASN A 50 18.62 -12.29 4.12
C ASN A 50 17.80 -11.07 3.65
N ALA A 51 18.41 -10.12 2.93
CA ALA A 51 17.77 -8.85 2.55
C ALA A 51 16.43 -9.05 1.84
N ASN A 52 16.38 -9.96 0.86
CA ASN A 52 15.16 -10.24 0.10
C ASN A 52 14.02 -10.76 0.99
N SER A 53 14.35 -11.61 1.96
CA SER A 53 13.39 -12.16 2.92
C SER A 53 12.85 -11.05 3.83
N ILE A 54 13.75 -10.21 4.38
CA ILE A 54 13.40 -9.08 5.24
C ILE A 54 12.49 -8.09 4.50
N MET A 55 12.83 -7.72 3.26
CA MET A 55 12.00 -6.84 2.44
C MET A 55 10.61 -7.42 2.17
N SER A 56 10.51 -8.73 1.89
CA SER A 56 9.21 -9.38 1.68
C SER A 56 8.35 -9.40 2.95
N LEU A 57 8.99 -9.60 4.10
CA LEU A 57 8.37 -9.59 5.42
C LEU A 57 7.84 -8.19 5.76
N ASP A 58 8.67 -7.17 5.58
CA ASP A 58 8.32 -5.78 5.87
C ASP A 58 7.20 -5.31 4.95
N ARG A 59 7.27 -5.68 3.66
CA ARG A 59 6.19 -5.42 2.72
C ARG A 59 4.87 -6.05 3.19
N ARG A 60 4.90 -7.32 3.63
CA ARG A 60 3.70 -7.99 4.14
C ARG A 60 3.15 -7.34 5.40
N LYS A 61 4.01 -7.00 6.36
CA LYS A 61 3.61 -6.32 7.60
C LYS A 61 2.99 -4.95 7.33
N ALA A 62 3.61 -4.18 6.44
CA ALA A 62 3.04 -2.90 6.00
C ALA A 62 1.68 -3.11 5.33
N CYS A 63 1.53 -4.15 4.51
CA CYS A 63 0.27 -4.54 3.87
C CYS A 63 -0.83 -4.87 4.91
N GLU A 64 -0.48 -5.64 5.94
CA GLU A 64 -1.37 -6.01 7.04
C GLU A 64 -1.80 -4.78 7.86
N GLN A 65 -0.89 -3.84 8.11
CA GLN A 65 -1.16 -2.61 8.86
C GLN A 65 -1.96 -1.57 8.04
N THR A 66 -1.74 -1.50 6.73
CA THR A 66 -2.41 -0.57 5.79
C THR A 66 -3.72 -1.13 5.24
N GLY A 67 -4.05 -2.40 5.50
CA GLY A 67 -5.20 -3.07 4.88
C GLY A 67 -5.05 -3.25 3.37
N CYS A 68 -3.82 -3.21 2.85
CA CYS A 68 -3.57 -3.44 1.44
C CYS A 68 -3.93 -4.90 1.14
N THR A 69 -4.96 -5.11 0.32
CA THR A 69 -5.33 -6.47 -0.12
C THR A 69 -4.30 -6.94 -1.14
N PRO A 70 -3.75 -8.17 -1.06
CA PRO A 70 -2.97 -8.70 -2.16
C PRO A 70 -3.86 -8.64 -3.39
N ILE A 71 -3.39 -7.95 -4.44
CA ILE A 71 -4.10 -7.87 -5.71
C ILE A 71 -4.31 -9.32 -6.17
N GLN A 72 -5.53 -9.82 -6.03
CA GLN A 72 -5.93 -11.01 -6.75
C GLN A 72 -5.85 -10.59 -8.21
N SER A 73 -4.83 -11.07 -8.93
CA SER A 73 -4.54 -10.75 -10.33
C SER A 73 -5.60 -11.28 -11.31
N ASN A 74 -6.83 -11.50 -10.85
CA ASN A 74 -7.94 -12.04 -11.60
C ASN A 74 -9.03 -10.99 -11.82
N LEU A 75 -8.66 -9.70 -11.81
CA LEU A 75 -9.57 -8.63 -12.17
C LEU A 75 -9.13 -8.04 -13.51
N SER A 76 -9.60 -8.67 -14.59
CA SER A 76 -9.75 -7.96 -15.88
C SER A 76 -10.90 -6.96 -15.75
N LEU A 77 -10.68 -5.89 -14.98
CA LEU A 77 -11.46 -4.67 -15.14
C LEU A 77 -10.49 -3.65 -15.69
N THR A 78 -10.37 -3.60 -17.01
CA THR A 78 -9.96 -2.38 -17.67
C THR A 78 -11.21 -1.49 -17.72
N PRO A 79 -11.39 -0.53 -16.79
CA PRO A 79 -12.25 0.59 -17.14
C PRO A 79 -11.68 1.21 -18.42
N PRO A 80 -12.52 1.77 -19.31
CA PRO A 80 -12.01 2.39 -20.51
C PRO A 80 -10.94 3.41 -20.12
N SER A 81 -9.68 3.11 -20.47
CA SER A 81 -8.52 3.98 -20.22
C SER A 81 -8.60 5.29 -21.01
N ASP A 82 -9.56 5.34 -21.93
CA ASP A 82 -9.80 6.43 -22.82
C ASP A 82 -10.82 7.40 -22.22
N LEU A 83 -10.29 8.53 -21.74
CA LEU A 83 -11.06 9.67 -21.23
C LEU A 83 -12.18 10.09 -22.20
N HIS A 84 -11.95 9.95 -23.51
CA HIS A 84 -12.92 10.31 -24.53
C HIS A 84 -14.20 9.48 -24.45
N LYS A 85 -14.07 8.17 -24.22
CA LYS A 85 -15.23 7.26 -24.09
C LYS A 85 -16.08 7.58 -22.87
N ILE A 86 -15.43 7.95 -21.76
CA ILE A 86 -16.10 8.36 -20.52
C ILE A 86 -16.89 9.66 -20.76
N TYR A 87 -16.27 10.62 -21.46
CA TYR A 87 -16.90 11.92 -21.76
C TYR A 87 -18.10 11.77 -22.71
N LEU A 88 -17.98 10.98 -23.76
CA LEU A 88 -19.08 10.70 -24.69
C LEU A 88 -20.27 10.02 -23.99
N SER A 89 -20.01 9.05 -23.11
CA SER A 89 -21.04 8.37 -22.33
C SER A 89 -21.78 9.33 -21.39
N ARG A 90 -21.05 10.25 -20.72
CA ARG A 90 -21.64 11.32 -19.91
C ARG A 90 -22.57 12.21 -20.73
N GLN A 91 -22.16 12.60 -21.94
CA GLN A 91 -22.96 13.46 -22.81
C GLN A 91 -24.24 12.77 -23.29
N GLN A 92 -24.18 11.48 -23.61
CA GLN A 92 -25.35 10.68 -24.00
C GLN A 92 -26.37 10.60 -22.86
N LEU A 93 -25.93 10.31 -21.64
CA LEU A 93 -26.79 10.30 -20.46
C LEU A 93 -27.44 11.67 -20.19
N GLN A 94 -26.69 12.76 -20.37
CA GLN A 94 -27.23 14.12 -20.21
C GLN A 94 -28.27 14.44 -21.28
N HIS A 95 -28.08 13.95 -22.50
CA HIS A 95 -29.04 14.09 -23.59
C HIS A 95 -30.32 13.28 -23.35
N ASP A 96 -30.20 12.07 -22.81
CA ASP A 96 -31.35 11.19 -22.53
C ASP A 96 -32.22 11.72 -21.38
N ILE A 97 -31.61 12.34 -20.35
CA ILE A 97 -32.33 12.99 -19.24
C ILE A 97 -33.19 14.16 -19.72
N VAL A 98 -32.80 14.83 -20.81
CA VAL A 98 -33.54 15.96 -21.39
C VAL A 98 -34.70 15.50 -22.28
N ILE A 99 -34.70 14.25 -22.74
CA ILE A 99 -35.65 13.73 -23.74
C ILE A 99 -36.75 12.85 -23.13
N THR A 100 -36.70 12.48 -21.85
CA THR A 100 -37.86 11.85 -21.18
C THR A 100 -38.91 12.92 -20.79
N PRO A 101 -40.06 13.06 -21.49
CA PRO A 101 -41.12 13.91 -20.96
C PRO A 101 -41.81 13.17 -19.81
N SER A 102 -42.23 13.93 -18.79
CA SER A 102 -43.20 13.52 -17.78
C SER A 102 -44.56 13.21 -18.39
#